data_AF-A0A919I7H6-F1
#
_entry.id   AF-A0A919I7H6-F1
#
_cell.length_a   1.000
_cell.length_b   1.000
_cell.length_c   1.000
_cell.angle_alpha   90.00
_cell.angle_beta   90.00
_cell.angle_gamma   90.00
#
_symmetry.space_group_name_H-M   'P 1'
#
loop_
_entity.id
_entity.type
_entity.pdbx_description
1 polymer ?
#
loop_
_entity_poly.entity_id
_entity_poly.type
_entity_poly.pdbx_seq_one_letter_code
_entity_poly.pdbx_strand_id
1 'polypeptide(L)'
;MEIAAIAKARGQLVVPHGSSVYSHHAVITFTNTPFSEFLMTSPDCATLRPQFDPILLGEPVPERGRIHKSVLDKPGFGVELNRDCNLKRPYQH
;
A
#
# COMPACT_ATOMS: atom_id res chain seq x y z
N MET A 1 -9.55 -7.55 7.36
CA MET A 1 -10.13 -7.18 8.68
C MET A 1 -10.08 -8.33 9.67
N GLU A 2 -10.63 -9.50 9.35
CA GLU A 2 -10.77 -10.63 10.28
C GLU A 2 -9.44 -11.12 10.86
N ILE A 3 -8.40 -11.28 10.03
CA ILE A 3 -7.05 -11.67 10.49
C ILE A 3 -6.50 -10.69 11.54
N ALA A 4 -6.68 -9.37 11.32
CA ALA A 4 -6.26 -8.35 12.27
C ALA A 4 -7.00 -8.46 13.61
N ALA A 5 -8.30 -8.79 13.57
CA ALA A 5 -9.12 -9.01 14.77
C ALA A 5 -8.70 -10.27 15.54
N ILE A 6 -8.44 -11.38 14.84
CA ILE A 6 -7.95 -12.64 15.46
C ILE A 6 -6.62 -12.42 16.18
N ALA A 7 -5.68 -11.73 15.54
CA ALA A 7 -4.39 -11.39 16.13
C ALA A 7 -4.56 -10.44 17.33
N LYS A 8 -5.39 -9.39 17.19
CA LYS A 8 -5.69 -8.45 18.27
C LYS A 8 -6.26 -9.15 19.51
N ALA A 9 -7.18 -10.10 19.33
CA ALA A 9 -7.74 -10.88 20.43
C ALA A 9 -6.69 -11.72 21.20
N ARG A 10 -5.54 -12.01 20.56
CA ARG A 10 -4.40 -12.71 21.15
C ARG A 10 -3.29 -11.77 21.66
N GLY A 11 -3.50 -10.45 21.61
CA GLY A 11 -2.44 -9.48 21.90
C GLY A 11 -1.30 -9.50 20.88
N GLN A 12 -1.54 -10.04 19.68
CA GLN A 12 -0.54 -10.17 18.62
C GLN A 12 -0.62 -9.01 17.61
N LEU A 13 0.54 -8.70 17.03
CA LEU A 13 0.66 -7.70 15.98
C LEU A 13 0.33 -8.29 14.61
N VAL A 14 -0.13 -7.43 13.71
CA VAL A 14 -0.20 -7.71 12.27
C VAL A 14 0.52 -6.60 11.53
N VAL A 15 1.55 -6.96 10.77
CA VAL A 15 2.27 -6.06 9.88
C VAL A 15 2.19 -6.67 8.48
N PRO A 16 1.27 -6.20 7.62
CA PRO A 16 1.10 -6.76 6.28
C PRO A 16 2.36 -6.61 5.43
N HIS A 17 2.57 -7.56 4.52
CA HIS A 17 3.65 -7.52 3.55
C HIS A 17 3.36 -6.48 2.46
N GLY A 18 4.17 -5.41 2.42
CA GLY A 18 4.06 -4.27 1.51
C GLY A 18 2.61 -3.85 1.22
N SER A 19 2.20 -4.03 -0.04
CA SER A 19 0.85 -3.83 -0.57
C SER A 19 0.37 -2.37 -0.72
N SER A 20 1.26 -1.38 -0.61
CA SER A 20 0.98 0.04 -0.90
C SER A 20 -0.36 0.53 -0.32
N VAL A 21 -1.12 1.32 -1.08
CA VAL A 21 -2.42 1.89 -0.71
C VAL A 21 -3.44 0.87 -0.20
N TYR A 22 -3.38 -0.39 -0.65
CA TYR A 22 -4.27 -1.45 -0.17
C TYR A 22 -4.00 -1.77 1.32
N SER A 23 -2.72 -1.76 1.71
CA SER A 23 -2.31 -1.89 3.11
C SER A 23 -2.53 -0.60 3.86
N HIS A 24 -2.09 0.55 3.33
CA HIS A 24 -2.11 1.84 4.04
C HIS A 24 -3.50 2.19 4.58
N HIS A 25 -4.55 2.09 3.75
CA HIS A 25 -5.92 2.39 4.16
C HIS A 25 -6.47 1.42 5.22
N ALA A 26 -5.97 0.18 5.27
CA ALA A 26 -6.37 -0.78 6.29
C ALA A 26 -5.59 -0.55 7.60
N VAL A 27 -4.26 -0.57 7.53
CA VAL A 27 -3.38 -0.57 8.71
C VAL A 27 -3.44 0.72 9.51
N ILE A 28 -3.75 1.86 8.88
CA ILE A 28 -3.95 3.13 9.57
C ILE A 28 -5.10 3.08 10.59
N THR A 29 -6.01 2.11 10.44
CA THR A 29 -7.16 1.90 11.34
C THR A 29 -6.91 0.80 12.39
N PHE A 30 -5.80 0.07 12.30
CA PHE A 30 -5.54 -1.09 13.16
C PHE A 30 -4.70 -0.71 14.38
N THR A 31 -5.29 -0.86 15.56
CA THR A 31 -4.57 -0.62 16.82
C THR A 31 -3.42 -1.60 17.06
N ASN A 32 -3.38 -2.74 16.35
CA ASN A 32 -2.33 -3.76 16.44
C ASN A 32 -1.38 -3.78 15.22
N THR A 33 -1.32 -2.67 14.47
CA THR A 33 -0.32 -2.45 13.41
C THR A 33 0.48 -1.17 13.68
N PRO A 34 1.48 -1.21 14.57
CA PRO A 34 2.20 0.00 15.03
C PRO A 34 3.18 0.57 13.98
N PHE A 35 3.54 -0.21 12.97
CA PHE A 35 4.37 0.20 11.84
C PHE A 35 3.98 -0.60 10.59
N SER A 36 4.52 -0.23 9.43
CA SER A 36 4.24 -0.89 8.15
C SER A 36 5.53 -1.07 7.35
N GLU A 37 5.52 -2.04 6.44
CA GLU A 37 6.62 -2.29 5.53
C GLU A 37 6.55 -1.40 4.28
N PHE A 38 7.72 -0.96 3.81
CA PHE A 38 7.89 -0.43 2.46
C PHE A 38 8.99 -1.24 1.73
N LEU A 39 8.58 -2.13 0.83
CA LEU A 39 9.48 -2.87 -0.04
C LEU A 39 10.10 -1.91 -1.07
N MET A 40 11.42 -1.73 -1.01
CA MET A 40 12.16 -0.94 -1.99
C MET A 40 12.13 -1.64 -3.35
N THR A 41 11.55 -0.98 -4.36
CA THR A 41 11.51 -1.48 -5.75
C THR A 41 12.54 -0.79 -6.64
N SER A 42 13.29 0.19 -6.12
CA SER A 42 14.50 0.71 -6.77
C SER A 42 15.52 -0.43 -6.88
N PRO A 43 16.11 -0.68 -8.06
CA PRO A 43 17.04 -1.80 -8.25
C PRO A 43 18.23 -1.84 -7.28
N ASP A 44 18.67 -0.68 -6.81
CA ASP A 44 19.78 -0.48 -5.88
C ASP A 44 19.33 -0.10 -4.46
N CYS A 45 18.02 -0.06 -4.22
CA CYS A 45 17.41 0.42 -2.97
C CYS A 45 17.80 1.85 -2.55
N ALA A 46 18.34 2.68 -3.46
CA ALA A 46 18.81 4.03 -3.13
C ALA A 46 17.73 5.11 -3.28
N THR A 47 16.61 4.79 -3.95
CA THR A 47 15.53 5.74 -4.23
C THR A 47 14.16 5.23 -3.84
N LEU A 48 13.24 6.15 -3.58
CA LEU A 48 11.84 5.87 -3.27
C LEU A 48 11.03 5.67 -4.55
N ARG A 49 11.32 4.59 -5.28
CA ARG A 49 10.45 4.14 -6.36
C ARG A 49 9.11 3.68 -5.76
N PRO A 50 7.94 4.09 -6.30
CA PRO A 50 6.65 3.60 -5.82
C PRO A 50 6.58 2.07 -5.81
N GLN A 51 5.86 1.52 -4.83
CA GLN A 51 5.90 0.09 -4.55
C GLN A 51 5.25 -0.74 -5.66
N PHE A 52 4.29 -0.16 -6.39
CA PHE A 52 3.68 -0.76 -7.57
C PHE A 52 3.98 0.00 -8.86
N ASP A 53 5.09 0.75 -8.91
CA ASP A 53 5.54 1.36 -10.15
C ASP A 53 5.71 0.29 -11.27
N PRO A 54 5.15 0.50 -12.48
CA PRO A 54 4.54 1.73 -12.98
C PRO A 54 3.00 1.73 -13.06
N ILE A 55 2.31 0.75 -12.46
CA ILE A 55 0.89 0.49 -12.78
C ILE A 55 -0.11 1.45 -12.10
N LEU A 56 0.29 2.08 -10.99
CA LEU A 56 -0.56 3.00 -10.22
C LEU A 56 -0.10 4.45 -10.37
N LEU A 57 -0.97 5.29 -10.93
CA LEU A 57 -0.76 6.73 -10.99
C LEU A 57 -1.14 7.37 -9.66
N GLY A 58 -0.30 8.28 -9.18
CA GLY A 58 -0.51 8.99 -7.92
C GLY A 58 -0.26 8.13 -6.67
N GLU A 59 0.46 7.01 -6.81
CA GLU A 59 0.84 6.15 -5.69
C GLU A 59 1.70 6.92 -4.67
N PRO A 60 1.29 7.00 -3.39
CA PRO A 60 2.06 7.71 -2.37
C PRO A 60 3.32 6.93 -2.00
N VAL A 61 4.40 7.67 -1.73
CA VAL A 61 5.66 7.12 -1.19
C VAL A 61 5.97 7.72 0.18
N PRO A 62 6.70 7.02 1.07
CA PRO A 62 7.03 7.55 2.37
C PRO A 62 7.94 8.77 2.30
N GLU A 63 7.54 9.88 2.93
CA GLU A 63 8.41 11.03 3.14
C GLU A 63 9.09 10.89 4.51
N ARG A 64 10.42 10.81 4.54
CA ARG A 64 11.20 10.56 5.77
C ARG A 64 10.68 9.33 6.54
N GLY A 65 10.36 8.28 5.80
CA GLY A 65 9.87 7.00 6.34
C GLY A 65 8.44 7.04 6.89
N ARG A 66 7.62 8.05 6.53
CA ARG A 66 6.24 8.20 7.01
C ARG A 66 5.29 8.59 5.89
N ILE A 67 4.04 8.18 6.01
CA ILE A 67 2.92 8.68 5.20
C ILE A 67 1.92 9.30 6.18
N HIS A 68 1.70 10.60 6.06
CA HIS A 68 0.70 11.28 6.88
C HIS A 68 -0.71 10.96 6.36
N LYS A 69 -1.71 10.88 7.26
CA LYS A 69 -3.09 10.51 6.89
C LYS A 69 -3.72 11.41 5.82
N SER A 70 -3.32 12.69 5.75
CA SER A 70 -3.82 13.62 4.73
C SER A 70 -3.41 13.25 3.30
N VAL A 71 -2.38 12.42 3.14
CA VAL A 71 -1.98 11.89 1.82
C VAL A 71 -3.01 10.87 1.30
N LEU A 72 -3.83 10.28 2.19
CA LEU A 72 -4.81 9.24 1.90
C LEU A 72 -6.26 9.78 1.82
N ASP A 73 -6.44 11.09 1.64
CA ASP A 73 -7.76 11.76 1.69
C ASP A 73 -8.50 11.76 0.34
N LYS A 74 -8.14 10.85 -0.56
CA LYS A 74 -8.77 10.69 -1.89
C LYS A 74 -9.76 9.52 -1.87
N PRO A 75 -10.81 9.53 -2.72
CA PRO A 75 -11.78 8.45 -2.79
C PRO A 75 -11.15 7.07 -3.06
N GLY A 76 -11.74 6.02 -2.47
CA GLY A 76 -11.25 4.65 -2.63
C GLY A 76 -9.83 4.48 -2.09
N PHE A 77 -8.93 3.93 -2.91
CA PHE A 77 -7.50 3.81 -2.60
C PHE A 77 -6.66 4.99 -3.12
N GLY A 78 -7.30 6.06 -3.62
CA GLY A 78 -6.65 7.32 -3.96
C GLY A 78 -5.70 7.31 -5.15
N VAL A 79 -5.74 6.26 -5.98
CA VAL A 79 -4.88 6.05 -7.16
C VAL A 79 -5.70 5.78 -8.41
N GLU A 80 -5.08 5.97 -9.57
CA GLU A 80 -5.65 5.67 -10.87
C GLU A 80 -4.83 4.60 -11.60
N LEU A 81 -5.46 3.84 -12.50
CA LEU A 81 -4.76 2.86 -13.33
C LEU A 81 -3.95 3.57 -14.41
N ASN A 82 -2.67 3.26 -14.51
CA ASN A 82 -1.83 3.72 -15.61
C ASN A 82 -2.20 3.03 -16.92
N ARG A 83 -2.86 3.77 -17.83
CA ARG A 83 -3.29 3.25 -19.15
C ARG A 83 -2.18 3.26 -20.20
N ASP A 84 -1.03 3.87 -19.93
CA ASP A 84 0.13 3.83 -20.82
C ASP A 84 0.86 2.48 -20.73
N CYS A 85 0.60 1.71 -19.67
CA CYS A 85 1.01 0.31 -19.58
C CYS A 85 0.30 -0.51 -20.66
N ASN A 86 1.00 -1.48 -21.26
CA ASN A 86 0.44 -2.37 -22.28
C ASN A 86 -0.49 -3.43 -21.66
N LEU A 87 -1.66 -2.98 -21.22
CA LEU A 87 -2.71 -3.80 -20.62
C LEU A 87 -3.29 -4.76 -21.67
N LYS A 88 -3.35 -6.05 -21.32
CA LYS A 88 -3.93 -7.08 -22.20
C LYS A 88 -5.28 -7.53 -21.65
N ARG A 89 -6.30 -7.58 -22.51
CA ARG A 89 -7.60 -8.20 -22.21
C ARG A 89 -7.72 -9.53 -22.98
N PRO A 90 -7.20 -10.65 -22.43
CA PRO A 90 -7.13 -11.93 -23.14
C PRO A 90 -8.48 -12.63 -23.32
N TYR A 91 -9.49 -12.29 -22.51
CA TYR A 91 -10.80 -12.93 -22.53
C TYR A 91 -11.92 -11.89 -22.66
N GLN A 92 -13.05 -12.30 -23.26
CA GLN A 92 -14.30 -11.55 -23.31
C GLN A 92 -15.43 -12.40 -22.73
N HIS A 93 -16.48 -11.75 -22.25
CA HIS A 93 -17.72 -12.37 -21.81
C HIS A 93 -18.89 -11.69 -22.54
#